data_AF-A0A1C6UE29-F1
#
_entry.id   AF-A0A1C6UE29-F1
#
_cell.length_a   1.000
_cell.length_b   1.000
_cell.length_c   1.000
_cell.angle_alpha   90.00
_cell.angle_beta   90.00
_cell.angle_gamma   90.00
#
_symmetry.space_group_name_H-M   'P 1'
#
loop_
_entity.id
_entity.type
_entity.pdbx_description
1 polymer ?
#
loop_
_entity_poly.entity_id
_entity_poly.type
_entity_poly.pdbx_seq_one_letter_code
_entity_poly.pdbx_strand_id
1 'polypeptide(L)'
;MISRPPGVLPAFFSYYETPVKLVTDEAGHVIGWQLSRETGGWKRADNLVRKILLVGGDEIEELSRDEFIEYTEHDRGRYLRGAGPIFALYETVGAIVEQADLERRPLTPHESALVMGIRRKTFVMFEEQLQRAGDPAADPSLGAEEGNS
;
A
#
# COMPACT_ATOMS: atom_id res chain seq x y z
N MET A 1 -4.03 -22.62 -16.83
CA MET A 1 -4.11 -22.18 -15.41
C MET A 1 -2.79 -22.50 -14.76
N ILE A 2 -1.93 -21.50 -14.55
CA ILE A 2 -0.64 -21.69 -13.87
C ILE A 2 -0.88 -21.32 -12.40
N SER A 3 -1.03 -22.34 -11.55
CA SER A 3 -0.85 -22.19 -10.11
C SER A 3 0.62 -21.87 -9.88
N ARG A 4 0.97 -20.58 -9.89
CA ARG A 4 2.32 -20.12 -9.59
C ARG A 4 2.54 -20.34 -8.08
N PRO A 5 3.57 -21.09 -7.63
CA PRO A 5 3.96 -21.09 -6.22
C PRO A 5 4.29 -19.64 -5.81
N PRO A 6 4.08 -19.22 -4.55
CA PRO A 6 4.38 -17.85 -4.12
C PRO A 6 5.85 -17.55 -4.44
N GLY A 7 6.06 -16.77 -5.50
CA GLY A 7 7.39 -16.47 -6.02
C GLY A 7 7.88 -15.22 -5.34
N VAL A 8 8.58 -15.41 -4.22
CA VAL A 8 9.18 -14.39 -3.33
C VAL A 8 8.13 -13.64 -2.49
N LEU A 9 8.25 -13.77 -1.17
CA LEU A 9 7.55 -12.91 -0.20
C LEU A 9 8.52 -11.81 0.26
N PRO A 10 8.03 -10.59 0.56
CA PRO A 10 6.63 -10.17 0.57
C PRO A 10 6.02 -10.10 -0.84
N ALA A 11 4.73 -10.42 -0.95
CA ALA A 11 3.95 -10.31 -2.18
C ALA A 11 2.72 -9.43 -1.96
N PHE A 12 2.36 -8.64 -2.97
CA PHE A 12 1.34 -7.60 -2.83
C PHE A 12 0.20 -7.81 -3.82
N PHE A 13 -1.00 -7.49 -3.36
CA PHE A 13 -2.23 -7.72 -4.11
C PHE A 13 -3.24 -6.60 -3.86
N SER A 14 -4.13 -6.40 -4.83
CA SER A 14 -5.41 -5.75 -4.62
C SER A 14 -6.49 -6.83 -4.53
N TYR A 15 -7.34 -6.76 -3.50
CA TYR A 15 -8.54 -7.59 -3.39
C TYR A 15 -9.77 -6.68 -3.27
N TYR A 16 -10.62 -6.64 -4.30
CA TYR A 16 -11.69 -5.66 -4.43
C TYR A 16 -11.19 -4.23 -4.13
N GLU A 17 -10.12 -3.80 -4.82
CA GLU A 17 -9.49 -2.47 -4.66
C GLU A 17 -8.94 -2.19 -3.26
N THR A 18 -8.82 -3.21 -2.40
CA THR A 18 -8.23 -3.07 -1.07
C THR A 18 -6.82 -3.67 -1.07
N PRO A 19 -5.79 -2.90 -0.67
CA PRO A 19 -4.43 -3.41 -0.59
C PRO A 19 -4.29 -4.58 0.39
N VAL A 20 -3.60 -5.62 -0.06
CA VAL A 20 -3.27 -6.82 0.70
C VAL A 20 -1.78 -7.13 0.54
N LYS A 21 -1.09 -7.44 1.63
CA LYS A 21 0.26 -7.98 1.61
C LYS A 21 0.29 -9.37 2.23
N LEU A 22 1.03 -10.27 1.59
CA LEU A 22 1.39 -11.57 2.12
C LEU A 22 2.85 -11.52 2.56
N VAL A 23 3.12 -11.99 3.78
CA VAL A 23 4.47 -12.04 4.38
C VAL A 23 4.69 -13.40 5.02
N THR A 24 5.94 -13.74 5.30
CA THR A 24 6.30 -14.94 6.06
C THR A 24 6.55 -14.57 7.52
N ASP A 25 6.05 -15.36 8.46
CA ASP A 25 6.47 -15.28 9.86
C ASP A 25 7.83 -15.96 10.12
N GLU A 26 8.32 -15.88 11.34
CA GLU A 26 9.59 -16.51 11.76
C GLU A 26 9.59 -18.04 11.60
N ALA A 27 8.41 -18.67 11.60
CA ALA A 27 8.24 -20.12 11.47
C ALA A 27 8.06 -20.58 10.00
N GLY A 28 8.03 -19.64 9.04
CA GLY A 28 7.83 -19.97 7.63
C GLY A 28 6.37 -19.97 7.19
N HIS A 29 5.41 -19.62 8.04
CA HIS A 29 4.00 -19.56 7.67
C HIS A 29 3.68 -18.26 6.93
N VAL A 30 2.83 -18.36 5.90
CA VAL A 30 2.33 -17.19 5.18
C VAL A 30 1.19 -16.54 5.95
N ILE A 31 1.34 -15.25 6.25
CA ILE A 31 0.33 -14.42 6.90
C ILE A 31 -0.17 -13.37 5.92
N GLY A 32 -1.49 -13.14 5.90
CA GLY A 32 -2.12 -12.10 5.10
C GLY A 32 -2.51 -10.88 5.93
N TRP A 33 -2.27 -9.69 5.40
CA TRP A 33 -2.65 -8.41 5.99
C TRP A 33 -3.38 -7.57 4.97
N GLN A 34 -4.54 -7.04 5.34
CA GLN A 34 -5.35 -6.15 4.51
C GLN A 34 -5.38 -4.75 5.13
N LEU A 35 -5.33 -3.71 4.29
CA LEU A 35 -5.47 -2.33 4.75
C LEU A 35 -6.85 -2.10 5.38
N SER A 36 -6.88 -1.52 6.57
CA SER A 36 -8.10 -1.00 7.19
C SER A 36 -8.33 0.45 6.75
N ARG A 37 -9.39 0.72 6.00
CA ARG A 37 -9.78 2.10 5.62
C ARG A 37 -10.22 2.95 6.81
N GLU A 38 -10.61 2.33 7.92
CA GLU A 38 -11.03 3.01 9.15
C GLU A 38 -9.82 3.55 9.94
N THR A 39 -8.77 2.74 10.07
CA THR A 39 -7.63 3.06 10.94
C THR A 39 -6.36 3.42 10.18
N GLY A 40 -6.27 3.08 8.90
CA GLY A 40 -5.03 3.13 8.12
C GLY A 40 -4.04 2.02 8.46
N GLY A 41 -4.27 1.23 9.50
CA GLY A 41 -3.41 0.13 9.92
C GLY A 41 -3.70 -1.18 9.19
N TRP A 42 -3.06 -2.24 9.65
CA TRP A 42 -3.17 -3.56 9.04
C TRP A 42 -4.11 -4.48 9.81
N LYS A 43 -5.06 -5.08 9.11
CA LYS A 43 -5.96 -6.10 9.66
C LYS A 43 -5.55 -7.48 9.17
N ARG A 44 -5.41 -8.42 10.10
CA ARG A 44 -5.10 -9.81 9.76
C ARG A 44 -6.20 -10.42 8.87
N ALA A 45 -5.79 -11.06 7.78
CA ALA A 45 -6.65 -11.53 6.70
C ALA A 45 -6.24 -12.93 6.20
N ASP A 46 -6.06 -13.88 7.12
CA ASP A 46 -5.61 -15.26 6.81
C ASP A 46 -6.55 -15.99 5.83
N ASN A 47 -7.84 -15.64 5.82
CA ASN A 47 -8.80 -16.16 4.84
C ASN A 47 -8.44 -15.78 3.40
N LEU A 48 -7.79 -14.63 3.20
CA LEU A 48 -7.33 -14.18 1.88
C LEU A 48 -6.08 -14.92 1.42
N VAL A 49 -5.24 -15.43 2.32
CA VAL A 49 -4.06 -16.24 1.96
C VAL A 49 -4.49 -17.43 1.10
N ARG A 50 -5.49 -18.19 1.56
CA ARG A 50 -6.01 -19.35 0.80
C ARG A 50 -6.65 -18.92 -0.51
N LYS A 51 -7.42 -17.84 -0.49
CA LYS A 51 -8.14 -17.34 -1.67
C LYS A 51 -7.15 -16.89 -2.76
N ILE A 52 -6.13 -16.12 -2.41
CA ILE A 52 -5.11 -15.61 -3.32
C ILE A 52 -4.22 -16.74 -3.83
N LEU A 53 -3.69 -17.59 -2.94
CA LEU A 53 -2.68 -18.59 -3.34
C LEU A 53 -3.26 -19.81 -4.04
N LEU A 54 -4.49 -20.23 -3.74
CA LEU A 54 -5.03 -21.52 -4.19
C LEU A 54 -6.27 -21.42 -5.07
N VAL A 55 -7.06 -20.35 -4.94
CA VAL A 55 -8.35 -20.24 -5.64
C VAL A 55 -8.26 -19.25 -6.80
N GLY A 56 -7.64 -18.09 -6.59
CA GLY A 56 -7.66 -16.98 -7.54
C GLY A 56 -9.05 -16.36 -7.69
N GLY A 57 -9.19 -15.46 -8.67
CA GLY A 57 -10.44 -14.78 -9.01
C GLY A 57 -10.16 -13.45 -9.71
N ASP A 58 -11.12 -12.97 -10.49
CA ASP A 58 -11.00 -11.71 -11.26
C ASP A 58 -10.94 -10.48 -10.34
N GLU A 59 -11.35 -10.62 -9.09
CA GLU A 59 -11.26 -9.58 -8.06
C GLU A 59 -9.88 -9.44 -7.40
N ILE A 60 -8.92 -10.30 -7.78
CA ILE A 60 -7.55 -10.33 -7.28
C ILE A 60 -6.60 -9.86 -8.37
N GLU A 61 -5.83 -8.83 -8.07
CA GLU A 61 -4.75 -8.34 -8.93
C GLU A 61 -3.42 -8.41 -8.16
N GLU A 62 -2.36 -8.93 -8.79
CA GLU A 62 -1.01 -8.89 -8.23
C GLU A 62 -0.42 -7.50 -8.48
N LEU A 63 0.15 -6.89 -7.45
CA LEU A 63 0.74 -5.56 -7.49
C LEU A 63 2.27 -5.67 -7.34
N SER A 64 2.99 -4.82 -8.05
CA SER A 64 4.36 -4.51 -7.67
C SER A 64 4.40 -3.81 -6.29
N ARG A 65 5.58 -3.77 -5.66
CA ARG A 65 5.78 -3.04 -4.41
C ARG A 65 5.38 -1.56 -4.53
N ASP A 66 5.73 -0.93 -5.64
CA ASP A 66 5.44 0.49 -5.86
C ASP A 66 3.94 0.72 -6.07
N GLU A 67 3.26 -0.12 -6.86
CA GLU A 67 1.80 -0.04 -7.01
C GLU A 67 1.08 -0.28 -5.68
N PHE A 68 1.57 -1.19 -4.85
CA PHE A 68 1.03 -1.44 -3.52
C PHE A 68 1.14 -0.22 -2.61
N ILE A 69 2.29 0.46 -2.60
CA ILE A 69 2.50 1.69 -1.83
C ILE A 69 1.57 2.79 -2.34
N GLU A 70 1.50 2.97 -3.66
CA GLU A 70 0.64 3.96 -4.31
C GLU A 70 -0.83 3.76 -3.94
N TYR A 71 -1.34 2.53 -4.04
CA TYR A 71 -2.72 2.20 -3.69
C TYR A 71 -2.99 2.36 -2.19
N THR A 72 -2.05 1.94 -1.33
CA THR A 72 -2.18 2.09 0.12
C THR A 72 -2.31 3.55 0.53
N GLU A 73 -1.45 4.41 0.00
CA GLU A 73 -1.43 5.82 0.35
C GLU A 73 -2.52 6.63 -0.34
N HIS A 74 -2.98 6.18 -1.51
CA HIS A 74 -4.21 6.69 -2.11
C HIS A 74 -5.40 6.49 -1.15
N ASP A 75 -5.60 5.27 -0.66
CA ASP A 75 -6.72 4.95 0.24
C ASP A 75 -6.58 5.67 1.58
N ARG A 76 -5.40 5.67 2.20
CA ARG A 76 -5.15 6.41 3.45
C ARG A 76 -5.42 7.90 3.27
N GLY A 77 -4.90 8.53 2.22
CA GLY A 77 -5.15 9.95 1.94
C GLY A 77 -6.62 10.25 1.63
N ARG A 78 -7.32 9.32 0.98
CA ARG A 78 -8.74 9.47 0.64
C ARG A 78 -9.66 9.35 1.84
N TYR A 79 -9.43 8.37 2.72
CA TYR A 79 -10.38 8.01 3.78
C TYR A 79 -9.99 8.54 5.17
N LEU A 80 -8.69 8.68 5.47
CA LEU A 80 -8.28 9.16 6.79
C LEU A 80 -8.34 10.68 6.87
N ARG A 81 -8.62 11.17 8.07
CA ARG A 81 -8.58 12.58 8.43
C ARG A 81 -7.77 12.73 9.70
N GLY A 82 -7.02 13.82 9.80
CA GLY A 82 -6.15 14.06 10.93
C GLY A 82 -5.31 15.32 10.71
N ALA A 83 -4.32 15.51 11.58
CA ALA A 83 -3.40 16.63 11.54
C ALA A 83 -1.95 16.16 11.61
N GLY A 84 -1.04 17.02 11.18
CA GLY A 84 0.40 16.77 11.21
C GLY A 84 0.99 16.46 9.84
N PRO A 85 2.29 16.12 9.80
CA PRO A 85 3.06 16.11 8.56
C PRO A 85 2.53 15.18 7.46
N ILE A 86 1.98 14.01 7.82
CA ILE A 86 1.41 13.06 6.85
C ILE A 86 0.18 13.67 6.16
N PHE A 87 -0.74 14.25 6.94
CA PHE A 87 -1.98 14.81 6.39
C PHE A 87 -1.73 16.04 5.53
N ALA A 88 -0.74 16.89 5.88
CA ALA A 88 -0.34 18.01 5.03
C ALA A 88 0.22 17.54 3.67
N LEU A 89 0.91 16.40 3.64
CA LEU A 89 1.40 15.78 2.41
C LEU A 89 0.24 15.17 1.58
N TYR A 90 -0.76 14.56 2.23
CA TYR A 90 -1.98 14.12 1.54
C TYR A 90 -2.77 15.28 0.94
N GLU A 91 -2.88 16.41 1.65
CA GLU A 91 -3.49 17.63 1.13
C GLU A 91 -2.73 18.14 -0.11
N THR A 92 -1.40 18.11 -0.07
CA THR A 92 -0.56 18.50 -1.22
C THR A 92 -0.82 17.61 -2.44
N VAL A 93 -0.86 16.28 -2.25
CA VAL A 93 -1.21 15.33 -3.32
C VAL A 93 -2.63 15.58 -3.83
N GLY A 94 -3.59 15.80 -2.92
CA GLY A 94 -4.97 16.11 -3.25
C GLY A 94 -5.09 17.34 -4.13
N ALA A 95 -4.39 18.43 -3.79
CA ALA A 95 -4.38 19.66 -4.57
C ALA A 95 -3.80 19.48 -5.98
N ILE A 96 -2.74 18.68 -6.13
CA ILE A 96 -2.14 18.38 -7.44
C ILE A 96 -3.14 17.62 -8.32
N VAL A 97 -3.77 16.57 -7.76
CA VAL A 97 -4.75 15.76 -8.49
C VAL A 97 -5.99 16.56 -8.84
N GLU A 98 -6.52 17.34 -7.89
CA GLU A 98 -7.68 18.21 -8.09
C GLU A 98 -7.43 19.24 -9.20
N GLN A 99 -6.23 19.85 -9.22
CA GLN A 99 -5.87 20.80 -10.27
C GLN A 99 -5.88 20.14 -11.66
N ALA A 100 -5.32 18.94 -11.80
CA ALA A 100 -5.33 18.22 -13.08
C ALA A 100 -6.75 17.82 -13.51
N ASP A 101 -7.59 17.40 -12.55
CA ASP A 101 -9.01 17.08 -12.78
C ASP A 101 -9.79 18.31 -13.25
N LEU A 102 -9.60 19.47 -12.60
CA LEU A 102 -10.20 20.76 -12.99
C LEU A 102 -9.78 21.18 -14.40
N GLU A 103 -8.52 20.93 -14.75
CA GLU A 103 -7.96 21.17 -16.09
C GLU A 103 -8.34 20.08 -17.10
N ARG A 104 -9.07 19.03 -16.69
CA ARG A 104 -9.48 17.87 -17.49
C ARG A 104 -8.31 17.21 -18.24
N ARG A 105 -7.18 17.06 -17.57
CA ARG A 105 -5.98 16.42 -18.12
C ARG A 105 -5.42 15.38 -17.15
N PRO A 106 -4.64 14.42 -17.63
CA PRO A 106 -3.84 13.61 -16.73
C PRO A 106 -2.78 14.45 -16.01
N LEU A 107 -2.24 13.90 -14.93
CA LEU A 107 -1.01 14.40 -14.32
C LEU A 107 0.11 14.43 -15.36
N THR A 108 0.87 15.52 -15.38
CA THR A 108 2.13 15.60 -16.12
C THR A 108 3.14 14.61 -15.53
N PRO A 109 4.19 14.22 -16.29
CA PRO A 109 5.24 13.35 -15.76
C PRO A 109 5.88 13.88 -14.46
N HIS A 110 6.01 15.20 -14.33
CA HIS A 110 6.55 15.82 -13.13
C HIS A 110 5.59 15.70 -11.93
N GLU A 111 4.30 16.01 -12.13
CA GLU A 111 3.29 15.86 -11.08
C GLU A 111 3.15 14.40 -10.65
N SER A 112 3.15 13.45 -11.59
CA SER A 112 3.12 12.01 -11.28
C SER A 112 4.32 11.61 -10.43
N ALA A 113 5.55 12.01 -10.81
CA ALA A 113 6.74 11.71 -10.03
C ALA A 113 6.71 12.34 -8.64
N LEU A 114 6.18 13.56 -8.52
CA LEU A 114 6.02 14.26 -7.24
C LEU A 114 5.00 13.54 -6.34
N VAL A 115 3.85 13.17 -6.88
CA VAL A 115 2.82 12.41 -6.16
C VAL A 115 3.37 11.07 -5.67
N MET A 116 4.09 10.34 -6.52
CA MET A 116 4.71 9.07 -6.16
C MET A 116 5.75 9.22 -5.04
N GLY A 117 6.62 10.23 -5.15
CA GLY A 117 7.62 10.54 -4.12
C GLY A 117 6.99 10.90 -2.78
N ILE A 118 5.90 11.69 -2.81
CA ILE A 118 5.15 12.04 -1.58
C ILE A 118 4.51 10.79 -0.98
N ARG A 119 3.84 9.95 -1.76
CA ARG A 119 3.20 8.73 -1.28
C ARG A 119 4.21 7.75 -0.68
N ARG A 120 5.35 7.52 -1.33
CA ARG A 120 6.43 6.71 -0.73
C ARG A 120 6.89 7.27 0.62
N LYS A 121 7.04 8.59 0.72
CA LYS A 121 7.41 9.24 1.98
C LYS A 121 6.33 9.10 3.06
N THR A 122 5.06 9.33 2.72
CA THR A 122 3.97 9.19 3.70
C THR A 122 3.79 7.75 4.15
N PHE A 123 4.01 6.78 3.25
CA PHE A 123 4.03 5.36 3.59
C PHE A 123 5.03 5.06 4.70
N VAL A 124 6.31 5.45 4.53
CA VAL A 124 7.34 5.23 5.55
C VAL A 124 6.94 5.88 6.87
N MET A 125 6.50 7.14 6.84
CA MET A 125 6.09 7.87 8.04
C MET A 125 4.90 7.21 8.77
N PHE A 126 3.94 6.68 8.03
CA PHE A 126 2.76 6.02 8.58
C PHE A 126 3.12 4.64 9.15
N GLU A 127 3.90 3.84 8.43
CA GLU A 127 4.38 2.55 8.92
C GLU A 127 5.24 2.70 10.18
N GLU A 128 6.09 3.73 10.28
CA GLU A 128 6.84 4.04 11.51
C GLU A 128 5.91 4.40 12.68
N GLN A 129 4.76 5.06 12.42
CA GLN A 129 3.76 5.34 13.47
C GLN A 129 3.07 4.05 13.92
N LEU A 130 2.67 3.20 12.97
CA LEU A 130 2.06 1.90 13.26
C LEU A 130 3.01 0.99 14.03
N GLN A 131 4.28 0.93 13.64
CA GLN A 131 5.31 0.16 14.33
C GLN A 131 5.49 0.63 15.77
N ARG A 132 5.57 1.95 16.00
CA ARG A 132 5.62 2.52 17.36
C ARG A 132 4.37 2.24 18.18
N ALA A 133 3.22 2.12 17.54
CA ALA A 133 1.95 1.73 18.17
C ALA A 133 1.83 0.21 18.40
N GLY A 134 2.79 -0.60 17.93
CA GLY A 134 2.81 -2.05 18.11
C GLY A 134 2.01 -2.83 17.06
N ASP A 135 1.71 -2.24 15.90
CA ASP A 135 1.13 -2.99 14.78
C ASP A 135 2.16 -4.02 14.26
N PRO A 136 1.87 -5.33 14.37
CA PRO A 136 2.83 -6.38 14.04
C PRO A 136 3.11 -6.51 12.54
N ALA A 137 2.30 -5.86 11.70
CA ALA A 137 2.46 -5.90 10.25
C ALA A 137 3.13 -4.65 9.71
N ALA A 138 3.42 -3.64 10.55
CA ALA A 138 4.06 -2.41 10.10
C ALA A 138 5.47 -2.69 9.55
N ASP A 139 5.74 -2.23 8.34
CA ASP A 139 7.02 -2.42 7.67
C ASP A 139 7.43 -1.16 6.89
N PRO A 140 8.14 -0.21 7.54
CA PRO A 140 8.62 1.00 6.87
C PRO A 140 9.68 0.70 5.81
N SER A 141 10.33 -0.48 5.83
CA SER A 141 11.37 -0.82 4.87
C SER A 141 10.83 -1.02 3.45
N LEU A 142 9.54 -1.32 3.29
CA LEU A 142 8.91 -1.41 1.97
C LEU A 142 8.95 -0.08 1.20
N GLY A 143 8.91 1.05 1.92
CA GLY A 143 8.98 2.38 1.33
C GLY A 143 10.40 2.95 1.23
N ALA A 144 11.41 2.27 1.79
CA ALA A 144 12.79 2.69 1.65
C ALA A 144 13.25 2.42 0.20
N GLU A 145 13.98 3.37 -0.40
CA GLU A 145 14.69 3.09 -1.64
C GLU A 145 15.70 1.96 -1.37
N GLU A 146 15.65 0.89 -2.17
CA GLU A 146 16.71 -0.11 -2.14
C GLU A 146 18.03 0.63 -2.39
N GLY A 147 18.89 0.63 -1.37
CA GLY A 147 20.19 1.26 -1.44
C GLY A 147 20.91 0.74 -2.67
N ASN A 148 21.14 1.63 -3.63
CA ASN A 148 21.95 1.38 -4.81
C ASN A 148 23.33 0.94 -4.31
N SER A 149 23.57 -0.38 -4.31
CA SER A 149 24.86 -0.99 -3.98
C SER A 149 25.80 -0.89 -5.17
#